data_AF-A0A0Q3GNZ6-F1
#
_entry.id   AF-A0A0Q3GNZ6-F1
#
_cell.length_a   1.000
_cell.length_b   1.000
_cell.length_c   1.000
_cell.angle_alpha   90.00
_cell.angle_beta   90.00
_cell.angle_gamma   90.00
#
_symmetry.space_group_name_H-M   'P 1'
#
loop_
_entity.id
_entity.type
_entity.pdbx_description
1 polymer ?
#
loop_
_entity_poly.entity_id
_entity_poly.type
_entity_poly.pdbx_seq_one_letter_code
_entity_poly.pdbx_strand_id
1 'polypeptide(L)'
;MDTQNTSIGMRKKYRSQGVQIHNRHIEIIIRQVTSKVRVSEDGMSNVFSPGELIGLLRAERAGRALDESIYYRAILLGITRASLNTQSFISEASFQETARVLAKAALRGRIDWLKGLKENVVLGGIIPVGTGFQKFVHRSPQDKNLYFEIKKKIASKMRDFFFLHTELVSSDSDVTNNFDETSEPPFTPIYAI
;
A
#
# COMPACT_ATOMS: atom_id res chain seq x y z
N MET A 1 9.73 12.32 -26.33
CA MET A 1 10.68 11.28 -26.76
C MET A 1 9.90 9.98 -26.82
N ASP A 2 9.69 9.47 -28.03
CA ASP A 2 8.78 8.35 -28.27
C ASP A 2 9.42 7.04 -27.84
N THR A 3 8.75 6.32 -26.94
CA THR A 3 9.15 5.01 -26.40
C THR A 3 9.42 3.96 -27.49
N GLN A 4 8.78 4.12 -28.65
CA GLN A 4 8.96 3.29 -29.86
C GLN A 4 10.35 3.48 -30.50
N ASN A 5 10.87 4.72 -30.54
CA ASN A 5 12.14 5.01 -31.19
C ASN A 5 13.35 4.50 -30.37
N THR A 6 13.23 4.48 -29.04
CA THR A 6 14.29 4.00 -28.16
C THR A 6 14.44 2.47 -28.19
N SER A 7 13.34 1.73 -28.33
CA SER A 7 13.38 0.25 -28.40
C SER A 7 14.04 -0.25 -29.69
N ILE A 8 13.84 0.47 -30.81
CA ILE A 8 14.46 0.19 -32.11
C ILE A 8 16.00 0.35 -32.03
N GLY A 9 16.48 1.39 -31.35
CA GLY A 9 17.91 1.66 -31.18
C GLY A 9 18.66 0.59 -30.39
N MET A 10 18.07 0.09 -29.30
CA MET A 10 18.70 -0.99 -28.51
C MET A 10 18.80 -2.29 -29.29
N ARG A 11 17.73 -2.69 -29.98
CA ARG A 11 17.72 -3.93 -30.78
C ARG A 11 18.80 -3.93 -31.86
N LYS A 12 18.99 -2.78 -32.53
CA LYS A 12 19.98 -2.64 -33.60
C LYS A 12 21.40 -2.98 -33.12
N LYS A 13 21.77 -2.57 -31.90
CA LYS A 13 23.09 -2.86 -31.30
C LYS A 13 23.28 -4.35 -30.98
N TYR A 14 22.29 -5.01 -30.40
CA TYR A 14 22.37 -6.44 -30.10
C TYR A 14 22.36 -7.29 -31.37
N ARG A 15 21.55 -6.90 -32.36
CA ARG A 15 21.50 -7.60 -33.66
C ARG A 15 22.83 -7.49 -34.41
N SER A 16 23.55 -6.36 -34.32
CA SER A 16 24.90 -6.23 -34.90
C SER A 16 25.95 -7.11 -34.22
N GLN A 17 25.69 -7.59 -33.00
CA GLN A 17 26.55 -8.53 -32.27
C GLN A 17 26.11 -9.99 -32.47
N GLY A 18 25.17 -10.26 -33.39
CA GLY A 18 24.64 -11.60 -33.63
C GLY A 18 23.65 -12.11 -32.57
N VAL A 19 23.28 -11.28 -31.57
CA VAL A 19 22.37 -11.66 -30.49
C VAL A 19 20.92 -11.33 -30.88
N GLN A 20 20.06 -12.35 -30.89
CA GLN A 20 18.62 -12.17 -31.11
C GLN A 20 17.87 -12.04 -29.78
N ILE A 21 17.21 -10.90 -29.58
CA ILE A 21 16.37 -10.63 -28.42
C ILE A 21 14.95 -10.34 -28.90
N HIS A 22 13.97 -11.10 -28.39
CA HIS A 22 12.58 -10.89 -28.73
C HIS A 22 12.05 -9.56 -28.16
N ASN A 23 11.27 -8.80 -28.94
CA ASN A 23 10.76 -7.48 -28.56
C ASN A 23 10.01 -7.48 -27.22
N ARG A 24 9.31 -8.58 -26.91
CA ARG A 24 8.56 -8.76 -25.66
C ARG A 24 9.42 -8.60 -24.40
N HIS A 25 10.69 -9.00 -24.42
CA HIS A 25 11.59 -8.81 -23.27
C HIS A 25 11.88 -7.32 -23.04
N ILE A 26 12.16 -6.60 -24.12
CA ILE A 26 12.42 -5.15 -24.06
C ILE A 26 11.17 -4.41 -23.59
N GLU A 27 10.00 -4.77 -24.10
CA GLU A 27 8.72 -4.18 -23.72
C GLU A 27 8.43 -4.36 -22.23
N ILE A 28 8.65 -5.57 -21.68
CA ILE A 28 8.47 -5.84 -20.25
C ILE A 28 9.36 -4.92 -19.41
N ILE A 29 10.62 -4.71 -19.81
CA ILE A 29 11.54 -3.81 -19.12
C ILE A 29 11.07 -2.35 -19.22
N ILE A 30 10.74 -1.87 -20.43
CA ILE A 30 10.27 -0.51 -20.66
C ILE A 30 9.01 -0.23 -19.83
N ARG A 31 8.09 -1.19 -19.74
CA ARG A 31 6.88 -1.08 -18.92
C ARG A 31 7.20 -0.86 -17.44
N GLN A 32 8.29 -1.43 -16.90
CA GLN A 32 8.69 -1.16 -15.52
C GLN A 32 9.20 0.27 -15.35
N VAL A 33 9.99 0.75 -16.32
CA VAL A 33 10.59 2.10 -16.36
C VAL A 33 9.52 3.19 -16.53
N THR A 34 8.42 2.91 -17.21
CA THR A 34 7.28 3.84 -17.43
C THR A 34 6.08 3.60 -16.51
N SER A 35 6.21 2.75 -15.49
CA SER A 35 5.08 2.32 -14.63
C SER A 35 4.55 3.39 -13.66
N LYS A 36 5.18 4.56 -13.60
CA LYS A 36 4.91 5.60 -12.60
C LYS A 36 4.45 6.91 -13.23
N VAL A 37 3.58 7.60 -12.51
CA VAL A 37 3.06 8.92 -12.86
C VAL A 37 3.19 9.86 -11.67
N ARG A 38 3.37 11.15 -11.95
CA ARG A 38 3.37 12.20 -10.93
C ARG A 38 2.06 12.96 -11.01
N VAL A 39 1.40 13.07 -9.87
CA VAL A 39 0.11 13.78 -9.74
C VAL A 39 0.33 15.27 -10.00
N SER A 40 -0.54 15.87 -10.81
CA SER A 40 -0.52 17.30 -11.09
C SER A 40 -0.98 18.10 -9.88
N GLU A 41 -0.48 19.32 -9.73
CA GLU A 41 -0.87 20.22 -8.64
C GLU A 41 -2.29 20.77 -8.86
N ASP A 42 -2.71 20.86 -10.12
CA ASP A 42 -3.97 21.46 -10.54
C ASP A 42 -5.20 20.54 -10.36
N GLY A 43 -5.00 19.30 -9.90
CA GLY A 43 -6.06 18.31 -9.73
C GLY A 43 -6.54 18.21 -8.29
N MET A 44 -7.79 18.61 -8.01
CA MET A 44 -8.42 18.54 -6.68
C MET A 44 -8.83 17.11 -6.27
N SER A 45 -7.99 16.09 -6.49
CA SER A 45 -8.27 14.76 -5.94
C SER A 45 -7.81 14.68 -4.49
N ASN A 46 -8.73 14.56 -3.53
CA ASN A 46 -8.44 14.36 -2.11
C ASN A 46 -7.66 13.07 -1.79
N VAL A 47 -7.49 12.17 -2.76
CA VAL A 47 -6.87 10.85 -2.59
C VAL A 47 -5.35 10.86 -2.67
N PHE A 48 -4.74 11.80 -3.40
CA PHE A 48 -3.30 11.86 -3.61
C PHE A 48 -2.74 13.23 -3.33
N SER A 49 -1.52 13.27 -2.80
CA SER A 49 -0.85 14.56 -2.58
C SER A 49 -0.33 15.13 -3.92
N PRO A 50 -0.38 16.47 -4.10
CA PRO A 50 0.20 17.11 -5.28
C PRO A 50 1.68 16.75 -5.41
N GLY A 51 2.10 16.37 -6.62
CA GLY A 51 3.47 15.91 -6.88
C GLY A 51 3.82 14.51 -6.37
N GLU A 52 2.86 13.76 -5.78
CA GLU A 52 3.08 12.38 -5.35
C GLU A 52 3.39 11.48 -6.55
N LEU A 53 4.34 10.56 -6.36
CA LEU A 53 4.69 9.56 -7.36
C LEU A 53 3.91 8.27 -7.12
N ILE A 54 2.95 8.00 -7.99
CA ILE A 54 2.05 6.84 -7.87
C ILE A 54 2.22 5.88 -9.05
N GLY A 55 1.77 4.64 -8.87
CA GLY A 55 1.71 3.68 -9.97
C GLY A 55 0.62 4.06 -10.96
N LEU A 56 0.91 3.99 -12.27
CA LEU A 56 -0.06 4.29 -13.33
C LEU A 56 -1.37 3.52 -13.14
N LEU A 57 -1.28 2.21 -12.90
CA LEU A 57 -2.45 1.36 -12.63
C LEU A 57 -3.22 1.76 -11.36
N ARG A 58 -2.56 2.35 -10.36
CA ARG A 58 -3.23 2.84 -9.15
C ARG A 58 -3.99 4.13 -9.46
N ALA A 59 -3.40 5.04 -10.23
CA ALA A 59 -4.04 6.26 -10.69
C ALA A 59 -5.30 5.95 -11.52
N GLU A 60 -5.18 5.08 -12.53
CA GLU A 60 -6.29 4.69 -13.40
C GLU A 60 -7.41 3.94 -12.65
N ARG A 61 -7.08 3.19 -11.60
CA ARG A 61 -8.09 2.53 -10.76
C ARG A 61 -8.79 3.52 -9.85
N ALA A 62 -8.05 4.44 -9.25
CA ALA A 62 -8.61 5.46 -8.39
C ALA A 62 -9.56 6.39 -9.16
N GLY A 63 -9.15 6.88 -10.34
CA GLY A 63 -10.02 7.74 -11.16
C GLY A 63 -11.32 7.06 -11.55
N ARG A 64 -11.27 5.77 -11.93
CA ARG A 64 -12.48 4.97 -12.21
C ARG A 64 -13.36 4.73 -10.99
N ALA A 65 -12.77 4.61 -9.80
CA ALA A 65 -13.53 4.34 -8.58
C ALA A 65 -14.22 5.60 -8.02
N LEU A 66 -13.65 6.77 -8.28
CA LEU A 66 -14.17 8.06 -7.82
C LEU A 66 -15.05 8.75 -8.86
N ASP A 67 -15.10 8.22 -10.09
CA ASP A 67 -15.69 8.88 -11.25
C ASP A 67 -15.11 10.29 -11.51
N GLU A 68 -13.84 10.48 -11.11
CA GLU A 68 -13.11 11.73 -11.23
C GLU A 68 -11.86 11.56 -12.08
N SER A 69 -11.57 12.55 -12.92
CA SER A 69 -10.34 12.59 -13.71
C SER A 69 -9.17 13.01 -12.83
N ILE A 70 -8.27 12.07 -12.53
CA ILE A 70 -7.03 12.37 -11.83
C ILE A 70 -6.01 12.88 -12.85
N TYR A 71 -5.64 14.15 -12.72
CA TYR A 71 -4.62 14.75 -13.57
C TYR A 71 -3.21 14.30 -13.13
N TYR A 72 -2.47 13.68 -14.05
CA TYR A 72 -1.10 13.25 -13.81
C TYR A 72 -0.24 13.33 -15.07
N ARG A 73 1.08 13.36 -14.88
CA ARG A 73 2.08 13.27 -15.94
C ARG A 73 2.84 11.96 -15.83
N ALA A 74 2.96 11.23 -16.94
CA ALA A 74 3.82 10.05 -17.01
C ALA A 74 5.29 10.44 -16.81
N ILE A 75 6.01 9.65 -16.00
CA ILE A 75 7.44 9.86 -15.75
C ILE A 75 8.22 8.63 -16.17
N LEU A 76 9.33 8.86 -16.87
CA LEU A 76 10.31 7.84 -17.18
C LEU A 76 11.32 7.74 -16.03
N LEU A 77 11.35 6.61 -15.32
CA LEU A 77 12.30 6.35 -14.25
C LEU A 77 13.39 5.39 -14.73
N GLY A 78 14.66 5.77 -14.60
CA GLY A 78 15.77 4.83 -14.82
C GLY A 78 15.64 3.57 -13.95
N ILE A 79 16.21 2.45 -14.40
CA ILE A 79 16.05 1.12 -13.79
C ILE A 79 16.32 1.15 -12.27
N THR A 80 17.39 1.81 -11.85
CA THR A 80 17.78 1.98 -10.45
C THR A 80 16.70 2.73 -9.64
N ARG A 81 16.18 3.83 -10.18
CA ARG A 81 15.14 4.64 -9.51
C ARG A 81 13.79 3.96 -9.50
N ALA A 82 13.45 3.20 -10.54
CA ALA A 82 12.25 2.37 -10.59
C ALA A 82 12.31 1.24 -9.55
N SER A 83 13.46 0.58 -9.41
CA SER A 83 13.70 -0.48 -8.42
C SER A 83 13.64 0.03 -6.97
N LEU A 84 14.07 1.27 -6.75
CA LEU A 84 13.93 1.95 -5.45
C LEU A 84 12.52 2.51 -5.18
N ASN A 85 11.63 2.58 -6.17
CA ASN A 85 10.26 3.11 -6.03
C ASN A 85 9.20 2.00 -5.98
N THR A 86 9.51 0.90 -5.30
CA THR A 86 8.59 -0.22 -5.12
C THR A 86 7.68 0.00 -3.90
N GLN A 87 6.55 -0.71 -3.87
CA GLN A 87 5.60 -0.61 -2.75
C GLN A 87 6.10 -1.33 -1.49
N SER A 88 6.97 -2.33 -1.67
CA SER A 88 7.58 -3.08 -0.60
C SER A 88 8.90 -2.45 -0.17
N PHE A 89 9.02 -2.15 1.12
CA PHE A 89 10.27 -1.65 1.65
C PHE A 89 11.31 -2.78 1.81
N ILE A 90 10.88 -4.04 1.98
CA ILE A 90 11.77 -5.21 2.02
C ILE A 90 12.44 -5.40 0.66
N SER A 91 11.66 -5.32 -0.42
CA SER A 91 12.16 -5.38 -1.79
C SER A 91 13.08 -4.21 -2.13
N GLU A 92 12.73 -2.99 -1.70
CA GLU A 92 13.54 -1.76 -1.84
C GLU A 92 14.88 -1.90 -1.09
N ALA A 93 14.86 -2.27 0.19
CA ALA A 93 16.04 -2.33 1.07
C ALA A 93 17.05 -3.41 0.67
N SER A 94 16.57 -4.49 0.07
CA SER A 94 17.39 -5.58 -0.46
C SER A 94 17.96 -5.28 -1.85
N PHE A 95 17.60 -4.15 -2.48
CA PHE A 95 18.22 -3.72 -3.74
C PHE A 95 19.47 -2.89 -3.44
N GLN A 96 19.33 -1.80 -2.67
CA GLN A 96 20.43 -0.96 -2.20
C GLN A 96 19.95 0.02 -1.11
N GLU A 97 20.87 0.83 -0.56
CA GLU A 97 20.57 1.92 0.39
C GLU A 97 19.80 1.46 1.65
N THR A 98 20.05 0.22 2.11
CA THR A 98 19.29 -0.52 3.13
C THR A 98 18.97 0.33 4.37
N ALA A 99 19.97 1.01 4.95
CA ALA A 99 19.78 1.84 6.14
C ALA A 99 18.77 2.99 5.90
N ARG A 100 18.90 3.70 4.78
CA ARG A 100 17.99 4.80 4.41
C ARG A 100 16.56 4.30 4.19
N VAL A 101 16.41 3.16 3.53
CA VAL A 101 15.10 2.57 3.22
C VAL A 101 14.39 2.13 4.49
N LEU A 102 15.08 1.41 5.37
CA LEU A 102 14.51 0.95 6.65
C LEU A 102 14.16 2.10 7.57
N ALA A 103 15.04 3.11 7.70
CA ALA A 103 14.74 4.31 8.49
C ALA A 103 13.49 5.04 7.98
N LYS A 104 13.38 5.25 6.65
CA LYS A 104 12.20 5.87 6.03
C LYS A 104 10.93 5.03 6.24
N ALA A 105 11.04 3.71 6.22
CA ALA A 105 9.91 2.81 6.47
C ALA A 105 9.44 2.88 7.93
N ALA A 106 10.38 2.86 8.88
CA ALA A 106 10.11 2.97 10.31
C ALA A 106 9.46 4.32 10.67
N LEU A 107 10.03 5.43 10.19
CA LEU A 107 9.49 6.78 10.42
C LEU A 107 8.06 6.95 9.89
N ARG A 108 7.70 6.22 8.83
CA ARG A 108 6.37 6.26 8.22
C ARG A 108 5.44 5.16 8.73
N GLY A 109 5.91 4.25 9.59
CA GLY A 109 5.16 3.06 10.01
C GLY A 109 4.71 2.18 8.84
N ARG A 110 5.53 2.03 7.78
CA ARG A 110 5.14 1.24 6.59
C ARG A 110 4.98 -0.24 6.94
N ILE A 111 3.88 -0.84 6.48
CA ILE A 111 3.61 -2.28 6.55
C ILE A 111 3.84 -2.90 5.17
N ASP A 112 4.60 -3.99 5.10
CA ASP A 112 4.79 -4.77 3.90
C ASP A 112 3.76 -5.91 3.82
N TRP A 113 3.04 -6.00 2.71
CA TRP A 113 1.97 -6.98 2.53
C TRP A 113 2.45 -8.27 1.84
N LEU A 114 3.74 -8.41 1.54
CA LEU A 114 4.35 -9.62 0.96
C LEU A 114 3.65 -10.06 -0.34
N LYS A 115 3.30 -9.09 -1.18
CA LYS A 115 2.61 -9.33 -2.47
C LYS A 115 3.61 -9.62 -3.59
N GLY A 116 4.89 -9.31 -3.39
CA GLY A 116 5.94 -9.43 -4.37
C GLY A 116 6.68 -10.76 -4.32
N LEU A 117 7.47 -11.01 -5.36
CA LEU A 117 8.36 -12.18 -5.43
C LEU A 117 9.46 -12.08 -4.36
N LYS A 118 10.16 -10.95 -4.30
CA LYS A 118 11.39 -10.78 -3.52
C LYS A 118 11.14 -10.82 -2.02
N GLU A 119 10.08 -10.17 -1.54
CA GLU A 119 9.69 -10.24 -0.12
C GLU A 119 9.48 -11.68 0.36
N ASN A 120 8.73 -12.46 -0.42
CA ASN A 120 8.44 -13.86 -0.07
C ASN A 120 9.70 -14.71 -0.09
N VAL A 121 10.60 -14.52 -1.05
CA VAL A 121 11.89 -15.23 -1.07
C VAL A 121 12.73 -14.91 0.16
N VAL A 122 12.85 -13.62 0.53
CA VAL A 122 13.67 -13.19 1.68
C VAL A 122 13.15 -13.76 3.00
N LEU A 123 11.82 -13.87 3.16
CA LEU A 123 11.20 -14.42 4.37
C LEU A 123 11.01 -15.95 4.33
N GLY A 124 11.40 -16.63 3.26
CA GLY A 124 11.19 -18.08 3.10
C GLY A 124 9.73 -18.49 2.86
N GLY A 125 8.88 -17.57 2.41
CA GLY A 125 7.48 -17.81 2.05
C GLY A 125 7.29 -18.35 0.62
N ILE A 126 6.09 -18.85 0.34
CA ILE A 126 5.72 -19.29 -1.01
C ILE A 126 5.60 -18.07 -1.93
N ILE A 127 6.30 -18.10 -3.06
CA ILE A 127 6.28 -17.01 -4.05
C ILE A 127 4.96 -16.97 -4.85
N PRO A 128 4.44 -15.79 -5.21
CA PRO A 128 3.14 -15.64 -5.88
C PRO A 128 3.23 -15.86 -7.41
N VAL A 129 4.01 -16.85 -7.85
CA VAL A 129 4.21 -17.21 -9.27
C VAL A 129 4.30 -18.73 -9.41
N GLY A 130 4.08 -19.26 -10.62
CA GLY A 130 4.15 -20.69 -10.87
C GLY A 130 3.16 -21.48 -10.01
N THR A 131 3.65 -22.52 -9.33
CA THR A 131 2.85 -23.37 -8.41
C THR A 131 2.26 -22.59 -7.25
N GLY A 132 2.91 -21.52 -6.80
CA GLY A 132 2.41 -20.67 -5.72
C GLY A 132 1.23 -19.77 -6.13
N PHE A 133 0.98 -19.59 -7.43
CA PHE A 133 -0.15 -18.78 -7.92
C PHE A 133 -1.49 -19.52 -7.87
N GLN A 134 -1.49 -20.85 -7.92
CA GLN A 134 -2.73 -21.65 -7.97
C GLN A 134 -3.64 -21.45 -6.75
N LYS A 135 -3.06 -21.14 -5.58
CA LYS A 135 -3.81 -20.82 -4.34
C LYS A 135 -4.59 -19.51 -4.42
N PHE A 136 -4.18 -18.56 -5.28
CA PHE A 136 -4.89 -17.29 -5.45
C PHE A 136 -6.06 -17.39 -6.43
N VAL A 137 -5.97 -18.28 -7.42
CA VAL A 137 -7.00 -18.50 -8.45
C VAL A 137 -8.11 -19.42 -7.94
N HIS A 138 -7.77 -20.41 -7.13
CA HIS A 138 -8.73 -21.33 -6.52
C HIS A 138 -9.04 -20.92 -5.08
N ARG A 139 -9.53 -19.69 -4.87
CA ARG A 139 -10.36 -19.45 -3.69
C ARG A 139 -11.66 -20.19 -3.92
N SER A 140 -11.69 -21.47 -3.57
CA SER A 140 -12.95 -22.17 -3.47
C SER A 140 -13.86 -21.39 -2.50
N PRO A 141 -15.18 -21.38 -2.70
CA PRO A 141 -16.10 -20.71 -1.78
C PRO A 141 -15.96 -21.17 -0.31
N GLN A 142 -15.32 -22.32 -0.07
CA GLN A 142 -15.13 -22.91 1.26
C GLN A 142 -14.17 -22.10 2.16
N ASP A 143 -13.17 -21.42 1.61
CA ASP A 143 -12.21 -20.61 2.40
C ASP A 143 -12.86 -19.36 3.04
N LYS A 144 -13.99 -18.91 2.49
CA LYS A 144 -14.76 -17.81 3.08
C LYS A 144 -15.34 -18.21 4.43
N ASN A 145 -15.71 -19.47 4.62
CA ASN A 145 -16.27 -19.97 5.88
C ASN A 145 -15.21 -19.96 6.98
N LEU A 146 -13.98 -20.39 6.69
CA LEU A 146 -12.90 -20.38 7.68
C LEU A 146 -12.52 -18.95 8.11
N TYR A 147 -12.42 -18.00 7.16
CA TYR A 147 -12.16 -16.60 7.50
C TYR A 147 -13.32 -15.98 8.30
N PHE A 148 -14.57 -16.28 7.93
CA PHE A 148 -15.75 -15.80 8.65
C PHE A 148 -15.86 -16.40 10.05
N GLU A 149 -15.52 -17.67 10.22
CA GLU A 149 -15.51 -18.39 11.48
C GLU A 149 -14.38 -17.89 12.41
N ILE A 150 -13.17 -17.67 11.87
CA ILE A 150 -12.07 -17.03 12.60
C ILE A 150 -12.47 -15.60 13.03
N LYS A 151 -13.07 -14.81 12.12
CA LYS A 151 -13.54 -13.45 12.44
C LYS A 151 -14.64 -13.46 13.50
N LYS A 152 -15.59 -14.40 13.44
CA LYS A 152 -16.66 -14.57 14.42
C LYS A 152 -16.12 -15.00 15.78
N LYS A 153 -15.12 -15.89 15.80
CA LYS A 153 -14.46 -16.35 17.02
C LYS A 153 -13.65 -15.24 17.69
N ILE A 154 -12.92 -14.42 16.92
CA ILE A 154 -12.21 -13.25 17.43
C ILE A 154 -13.20 -12.19 17.93
N ALA A 155 -14.29 -11.93 17.21
CA ALA A 155 -15.32 -10.98 17.64
C ALA A 155 -16.05 -11.45 18.92
N SER A 156 -16.31 -12.74 19.05
CA SER A 156 -16.82 -13.32 20.31
C SER A 156 -15.82 -13.11 21.44
N LYS A 157 -14.55 -13.48 21.22
CA LYS A 157 -13.50 -13.37 22.22
C LYS A 157 -13.23 -11.93 22.66
N MET A 158 -13.34 -10.95 21.76
CA MET A 158 -13.26 -9.53 22.10
C MET A 158 -14.48 -9.11 22.93
N ARG A 159 -15.70 -9.54 22.59
CA ARG A 159 -16.89 -9.27 23.42
C ARG A 159 -16.74 -9.84 24.84
N ASP A 160 -16.21 -11.05 24.96
CA ASP A 160 -15.94 -11.68 26.26
C ASP A 160 -14.91 -10.88 27.07
N PHE A 161 -13.86 -10.35 26.40
CA PHE A 161 -12.85 -9.50 27.03
C PHE A 161 -13.42 -8.15 27.49
N PHE A 162 -14.29 -7.53 26.68
CA PHE A 162 -15.00 -6.29 27.04
C PHE A 162 -16.02 -6.50 28.16
N PHE A 163 -16.66 -7.67 28.21
CA PHE A 163 -17.56 -8.04 29.29
C PHE A 163 -16.80 -8.18 30.63
N LEU A 164 -15.67 -8.90 30.63
CA LEU A 164 -14.78 -9.02 31.79
C LEU A 164 -14.27 -7.64 32.29
N HIS A 165 -13.97 -6.73 31.38
CA HIS A 165 -13.53 -5.37 31.75
C HIS A 165 -14.65 -4.51 32.33
N THR A 166 -15.90 -4.73 31.89
CA THR A 166 -17.08 -4.01 32.40
C THR A 166 -17.46 -4.53 33.80
N GLU A 167 -17.27 -5.83 34.06
CA GLU A 167 -17.51 -6.49 35.35
C GLU A 167 -16.45 -6.10 36.40
N LEU A 168 -15.18 -5.93 36.02
CA LEU A 168 -14.14 -5.41 36.91
C LEU A 168 -14.36 -3.93 37.28
N VAL A 169 -14.83 -3.11 36.34
CA VAL A 169 -15.12 -1.68 36.60
C VAL A 169 -16.38 -1.49 37.47
N SER A 170 -17.29 -2.47 37.51
CA SER A 170 -18.47 -2.46 38.40
C SER A 170 -18.21 -3.08 39.78
N SER A 171 -17.02 -3.64 40.02
CA SER A 171 -16.61 -4.21 41.32
C SER A 171 -15.87 -3.22 42.23
N ASP A 172 -15.41 -2.08 41.71
CA ASP A 172 -14.61 -1.09 42.46
C ASP A 172 -15.39 0.16 42.92
N SER A 173 -16.73 0.14 42.83
CA SER A 173 -17.56 1.23 43.36
C SER A 173 -17.99 1.02 44.81
N ASP A 174 -17.05 0.71 45.71
CA ASP A 174 -17.25 0.74 47.17
C ASP A 174 -16.01 1.32 47.86
N VAL A 175 -15.63 2.55 47.50
CA VAL A 175 -14.76 3.39 48.35
C VAL A 175 -15.35 4.79 48.42
N THR A 176 -15.86 5.10 49.60
CA THR A 176 -16.28 6.41 50.06
C THR A 176 -15.21 7.46 49.79
N ASN A 177 -15.57 8.56 49.12
CA ASN A 177 -14.81 9.80 49.20
C ASN A 177 -15.78 10.99 49.32
N ASN A 178 -15.88 11.49 50.55
CA ASN A 178 -16.32 12.84 50.86
C ASN A 178 -15.44 13.83 50.11
N PHE A 179 -15.99 14.69 49.26
CA PHE A 179 -15.42 15.99 48.96
C PHE A 179 -16.54 16.95 48.55
N ASP A 180 -16.50 18.14 49.14
CA ASP A 180 -17.53 19.15 49.20
C ASP A 180 -18.02 19.68 47.84
N GLU A 181 -19.32 19.97 47.80
CA GLU A 181 -20.00 20.74 46.75
C GLU A 181 -19.55 22.21 46.76
N THR A 182 -19.08 22.72 45.62
CA THR A 182 -19.26 24.13 45.27
C THR A 182 -19.78 24.24 43.84
N SER A 183 -21.00 24.75 43.75
CA SER A 183 -21.76 25.02 42.53
C SER A 183 -21.21 26.22 41.75
N GLU A 184 -20.92 26.03 40.46
CA GLU A 184 -20.90 27.15 39.49
C GLU A 184 -21.92 26.91 38.36
N PRO A 185 -22.67 27.94 37.92
CA PRO A 185 -23.80 27.76 37.00
C PRO A 185 -23.35 27.71 35.52
N PRO A 186 -24.16 27.09 34.63
CA PRO A 186 -23.81 26.88 33.23
C PRO A 186 -23.94 28.16 32.38
N PHE A 187 -22.95 28.38 31.51
CA PHE A 187 -22.90 29.50 30.56
C PHE A 187 -23.91 29.34 29.41
N THR A 188 -24.74 30.38 29.20
CA THR A 188 -25.66 30.51 28.06
C THR A 188 -24.96 31.11 26.82
N PRO A 189 -25.34 30.71 25.59
CA PRO A 189 -24.71 31.21 24.37
C PRO A 189 -25.28 32.58 23.96
N ILE A 190 -24.41 33.51 23.56
CA ILE A 190 -24.80 34.81 23.00
C ILE A 190 -24.57 34.77 21.50
N TYR A 191 -25.65 34.91 20.73
CA TYR A 191 -25.63 35.40 19.34
C TYR A 191 -25.53 36.93 19.35
N ALA A 192 -24.74 37.51 18.45
CA ALA A 192 -25.06 38.79 17.82
C ALA A 192 -24.21 39.07 16.56
N ILE A 193 -24.96 39.30 15.46
CA ILE A 193 -24.77 40.25 14.35
C ILE A 193 -23.57 40.05 13.42
#